data_AF-A0A2E8UN43-F1
#
_entry.id   AF-A0A2E8UN43-F1
#
_cell.length_a   1.000
_cell.length_b   1.000
_cell.length_c   1.000
_cell.angle_alpha   90.00
_cell.angle_beta   90.00
_cell.angle_gamma   90.00
#
_symmetry.space_group_name_H-M   'P 1'
#
loop_
_entity.id
_entity.type
_entity.pdbx_description
1 polymer ?
#
loop_
_entity_poly.entity_id
_entity_poly.type
_entity_poly.pdbx_seq_one_letter_code
_entity_poly.pdbx_strand_id
1 'polypeptide(L)'
;MGGQGNTMDHVTALGRRLLITTPYGTVTSYSNATGAFTVSANPTFSPATTPVAQNTFQGGGYNGASGTNGTYLQSGGNLMVNGQNFRGVKTLTYVADGVDLTPSITIDPNNPPANYAINSGGTQIQINAAGVPNGWLTATDAQIKLTSAADINGTTPVIATGF
;
A
#
# COMPACT_ATOMS: atom_id res chain seq x y z
N MET A 1 3.99 -30.05 -22.52
CA MET A 1 3.46 -28.72 -22.85
C MET A 1 3.47 -27.91 -21.57
N GLY A 2 4.52 -27.11 -21.36
CA GLY A 2 4.70 -26.32 -20.14
C GLY A 2 3.80 -25.10 -20.18
N GLY A 3 2.90 -24.97 -19.20
CA GLY A 3 2.11 -23.77 -19.00
C GLY A 3 3.06 -22.61 -18.69
N GLN A 4 3.15 -21.66 -19.63
CA GLN A 4 3.72 -20.36 -19.35
C GLN A 4 2.75 -19.69 -18.40
N GLY A 5 3.09 -19.69 -17.11
CA GLY A 5 2.41 -18.82 -16.15
C GLY A 5 2.49 -17.41 -16.70
N ASN A 6 1.33 -16.75 -16.80
CA ASN A 6 1.25 -15.34 -17.17
C ASN A 6 2.10 -14.57 -16.17
N THR A 7 3.35 -14.32 -16.57
CA THR A 7 4.33 -13.61 -15.78
C THR A 7 3.84 -12.18 -15.77
N MET A 8 3.64 -11.65 -14.56
CA MET A 8 3.16 -10.30 -14.27
C MET A 8 3.59 -9.29 -15.35
N ASP A 9 2.61 -8.75 -16.09
CA ASP A 9 2.81 -7.74 -17.13
C ASP A 9 3.52 -6.52 -16.53
N HIS A 10 4.58 -6.09 -17.19
CA HIS A 10 5.47 -5.05 -16.70
C HIS A 10 4.76 -3.68 -16.73
N VAL A 11 4.84 -2.95 -15.63
CA VAL A 11 4.16 -1.65 -15.47
C VAL A 11 5.04 -0.54 -16.03
N THR A 12 5.16 -0.43 -17.36
CA THR A 12 5.52 0.87 -17.95
C THR A 12 4.31 1.78 -17.95
N ALA A 13 4.51 3.03 -17.55
CA ALA A 13 3.55 4.10 -17.80
C ALA A 13 3.12 4.06 -19.28
N LEU A 14 1.81 4.11 -19.53
CA LEU A 14 1.20 4.13 -20.88
C LEU A 14 1.30 2.82 -21.70
N GLY A 15 1.83 1.73 -21.15
CA GLY A 15 2.07 0.48 -21.90
C GLY A 15 0.87 -0.46 -22.08
N ARG A 16 -0.17 -0.34 -21.25
CA ARG A 16 -1.33 -1.25 -21.25
C ARG A 16 -2.48 -0.68 -22.09
N ARG A 17 -2.81 -1.36 -23.21
CA ARG A 17 -3.94 -1.01 -24.10
C ARG A 17 -5.00 -2.10 -24.07
N LEU A 18 -6.28 -1.74 -23.87
CA LEU A 18 -7.39 -2.65 -24.18
C LEU A 18 -7.74 -2.52 -25.64
N LEU A 19 -7.85 -3.64 -26.34
CA LEU A 19 -8.59 -3.74 -27.60
C LEU A 19 -9.97 -4.30 -27.27
N ILE A 20 -11.01 -3.56 -27.61
CA ILE A 20 -12.40 -4.01 -27.54
C ILE A 20 -12.85 -4.28 -28.96
N THR A 21 -13.21 -5.54 -29.25
CA THR A 21 -13.76 -5.95 -30.55
C THR A 21 -15.24 -6.23 -30.40
N THR A 22 -16.04 -5.60 -31.26
CA THR A 22 -17.48 -5.85 -31.40
C THR A 22 -17.78 -6.25 -32.85
N PRO A 23 -18.97 -6.81 -33.14
CA PRO A 23 -19.38 -7.06 -34.53
C PRO A 23 -19.40 -5.81 -35.43
N TYR A 24 -19.38 -4.61 -34.85
CA TYR A 24 -19.43 -3.33 -35.56
C TYR A 24 -18.08 -2.61 -35.64
N GLY A 25 -17.01 -3.22 -35.12
CA GLY A 25 -15.67 -2.68 -35.21
C GLY A 25 -14.86 -2.81 -33.93
N THR A 26 -13.69 -2.18 -33.93
CA THR A 26 -12.71 -2.24 -32.86
C THR A 26 -12.40 -0.86 -32.30
N VAL A 27 -12.20 -0.79 -30.98
CA VAL A 27 -11.73 0.40 -30.28
C VAL A 27 -10.55 0.02 -29.41
N THR A 28 -9.51 0.85 -29.38
CA THR A 28 -8.34 0.67 -28.50
C THR A 28 -8.28 1.80 -27.48
N SER A 29 -8.03 1.49 -26.22
CA SER A 29 -7.81 2.53 -25.20
C SER A 29 -6.57 3.38 -25.55
N TYR A 30 -6.61 4.67 -25.24
CA TYR A 30 -5.49 5.57 -25.54
C TYR A 30 -4.25 5.18 -24.72
N SER A 31 -3.06 5.33 -25.30
CA SER A 31 -1.78 5.21 -24.57
C SER A 31 -1.33 6.55 -24.01
N ASN A 32 -2.23 7.28 -23.35
CA ASN A 32 -1.92 8.54 -22.68
C ASN A 32 -2.54 8.55 -21.28
N ALA A 33 -2.01 9.39 -20.38
CA ALA A 33 -2.41 9.43 -18.97
C ALA A 33 -3.91 9.74 -18.78
N THR A 34 -4.54 10.33 -19.79
CA THR A 34 -5.96 10.73 -19.83
C THR A 34 -6.90 9.68 -20.41
N GLY A 35 -6.40 8.55 -20.93
CA GLY A 35 -7.23 7.55 -21.60
C GLY A 35 -6.73 6.10 -21.51
N ALA A 36 -5.74 5.85 -20.64
CA ALA A 36 -5.37 4.51 -20.22
C ALA A 36 -6.41 3.98 -19.21
N PHE A 37 -6.76 2.71 -19.31
CA PHE A 37 -7.60 2.03 -18.32
C PHE A 37 -6.70 1.52 -17.19
N THR A 38 -7.18 1.62 -15.95
CA THR A 38 -6.49 1.09 -14.77
C THR A 38 -7.33 -0.01 -14.17
N VAL A 39 -6.73 -1.19 -13.99
CA VAL A 39 -7.29 -2.26 -13.16
C VAL A 39 -6.41 -2.38 -11.92
N SER A 40 -7.01 -2.23 -10.75
CA SER A 40 -6.34 -2.43 -9.47
C SER A 40 -7.31 -3.07 -8.50
N ALA A 41 -6.81 -4.03 -7.71
CA ALA A 41 -7.52 -4.49 -6.55
C ALA A 41 -7.42 -3.45 -5.41
N ASN A 42 -8.34 -3.52 -4.46
CA ASN A 42 -8.33 -2.66 -3.28
C ASN A 42 -7.29 -3.17 -2.28
N PRO A 43 -6.49 -2.28 -1.66
CA PRO A 43 -5.61 -2.69 -0.58
C PRO A 43 -6.46 -3.25 0.56
N THR A 44 -6.04 -4.40 1.09
CA THR A 44 -6.64 -5.00 2.29
C THR A 44 -5.54 -5.29 3.29
N PHE A 45 -5.87 -5.28 4.58
CA PHE A 45 -4.89 -5.44 5.67
C PHE A 45 -5.12 -6.76 6.38
N SER A 46 -4.08 -7.32 7.01
CA SER A 46 -4.17 -8.66 7.56
C SER A 46 -4.94 -8.70 8.90
N PRO A 47 -5.87 -9.65 9.09
CA PRO A 47 -6.48 -10.52 8.07
C PRO A 47 -7.50 -9.75 7.23
N ALA A 48 -7.62 -10.11 5.94
CA ALA A 48 -8.31 -9.29 4.93
C ALA A 48 -9.80 -8.99 5.22
N THR A 49 -10.50 -9.86 5.96
CA THR A 49 -11.92 -9.70 6.28
C THR A 49 -12.17 -8.80 7.48
N THR A 50 -11.36 -8.95 8.52
CA THR A 50 -11.46 -8.18 9.78
C THR A 50 -10.05 -7.81 10.24
N PRO A 51 -9.44 -6.77 9.66
CA PRO A 51 -8.07 -6.40 9.98
C PRO A 51 -7.87 -6.15 11.47
N VAL A 52 -6.78 -6.68 12.03
CA VAL A 52 -6.36 -6.43 13.41
C VAL A 52 -4.92 -5.95 13.43
N ALA A 53 -4.61 -5.06 14.37
CA ALA A 53 -3.31 -4.42 14.43
C ALA A 53 -2.17 -5.45 14.57
N GLN A 54 -2.36 -6.50 15.38
CA GLN A 54 -1.35 -7.54 15.63
C GLN A 54 -0.97 -8.34 14.38
N ASN A 55 -1.87 -8.43 13.40
CA ASN A 55 -1.61 -9.13 12.14
C ASN A 55 -1.16 -8.17 11.05
N THR A 56 -1.69 -6.93 11.05
CA THR A 56 -1.35 -5.88 10.10
C THR A 56 0.07 -5.37 10.36
N PHE A 57 0.38 -4.96 11.57
CA PHE A 57 1.69 -4.46 11.97
C PHE A 57 2.47 -5.59 12.64
N GLN A 58 3.48 -6.16 11.95
CA GLN A 58 4.34 -7.22 12.51
C GLN A 58 5.77 -7.00 12.08
N GLY A 59 6.72 -6.86 13.01
CA GLY A 59 8.13 -6.66 12.68
C GLY A 59 8.85 -5.81 13.72
N GLY A 60 10.12 -5.45 13.43
CA GLY A 60 11.09 -4.96 14.42
C GLY A 60 10.59 -3.87 15.37
N GLY A 61 9.95 -2.82 14.87
CA GLY A 61 9.48 -1.72 15.72
C GLY A 61 8.13 -1.95 16.40
N TYR A 62 7.35 -2.95 15.98
CA TYR A 62 6.03 -3.21 16.56
C TYR A 62 6.13 -4.25 17.67
N ASN A 63 5.80 -3.85 18.89
CA ASN A 63 6.02 -4.71 20.06
C ASN A 63 4.85 -5.65 20.39
N GLY A 64 3.67 -5.48 19.79
CA GLY A 64 2.48 -6.33 20.00
C GLY A 64 1.99 -6.48 21.45
N ALA A 65 2.69 -5.92 22.43
CA ALA A 65 2.63 -6.31 23.84
C ALA A 65 2.28 -5.13 24.78
N SER A 66 2.09 -3.93 24.24
CA SER A 66 1.69 -2.75 25.02
C SER A 66 0.38 -2.16 24.50
N GLY A 67 -0.68 -2.19 25.32
CA GLY A 67 -2.01 -1.67 24.99
C GLY A 67 -2.93 -2.65 24.23
N THR A 68 -4.17 -2.22 23.93
CA THR A 68 -5.19 -3.03 23.23
C THR A 68 -4.78 -3.39 21.80
N ASN A 69 -4.04 -2.50 21.12
CA ASN A 69 -3.66 -2.68 19.71
C ASN A 69 -2.14 -2.73 19.47
N GLY A 70 -1.31 -2.78 20.52
CA GLY A 70 0.15 -2.75 20.40
C GLY A 70 0.73 -1.35 20.15
N THR A 71 2.07 -1.23 20.24
CA THR A 71 2.80 0.03 20.01
C THR A 71 3.90 -0.16 18.98
N TYR A 72 4.02 0.77 18.03
CA TYR A 72 5.22 0.92 17.21
C TYR A 72 6.21 1.89 17.87
N LEU A 73 7.44 1.44 18.11
CA LEU A 73 8.56 2.24 18.58
C LEU A 73 9.59 2.37 17.45
N GLN A 74 9.90 3.61 17.05
CA GLN A 74 10.82 3.88 15.94
C GLN A 74 12.21 3.25 16.18
N SER A 75 12.69 3.30 17.42
CA SER A 75 13.95 2.72 17.90
C SER A 75 14.00 1.19 17.79
N GLY A 76 12.85 0.51 17.74
CA GLY A 76 12.78 -0.93 17.51
C GLY A 76 12.99 -1.34 16.05
N GLY A 77 12.98 -0.38 15.11
CA GLY A 77 13.30 -0.59 13.70
C GLY A 77 12.12 -0.37 12.77
N ASN A 78 12.10 -1.09 11.65
CA ASN A 78 11.17 -0.82 10.56
C ASN A 78 9.71 -1.07 10.96
N LEU A 79 8.83 -0.21 10.45
CA LEU A 79 7.38 -0.42 10.48
C LEU A 79 7.01 -1.32 9.31
N MET A 80 6.29 -2.39 9.61
CA MET A 80 5.82 -3.34 8.60
C MET A 80 4.30 -3.26 8.51
N VAL A 81 3.75 -3.28 7.31
CA VAL A 81 2.30 -3.35 7.05
C VAL A 81 2.02 -4.58 6.20
N ASN A 82 1.24 -5.51 6.73
CA ASN A 82 0.91 -6.78 6.10
C ASN A 82 -0.54 -6.78 5.61
N GLY A 83 -0.76 -7.42 4.47
CA GLY A 83 -2.06 -7.43 3.81
C GLY A 83 -1.99 -8.04 2.42
N GLN A 84 -2.80 -7.51 1.50
CA GLN A 84 -2.85 -7.95 0.11
C GLN A 84 -3.07 -6.75 -0.82
N ASN A 85 -2.75 -6.95 -2.11
CA ASN A 85 -2.97 -6.01 -3.20
C ASN A 85 -2.12 -4.73 -3.15
N PHE A 86 -1.02 -4.72 -2.41
CA PHE A 86 -0.18 -3.52 -2.28
C PHE A 86 0.56 -3.12 -3.56
N ARG A 87 0.68 -4.01 -4.54
CA ARG A 87 1.21 -3.64 -5.88
C ARG A 87 0.26 -2.77 -6.70
N GLY A 88 -0.98 -2.58 -6.25
CA GLY A 88 -1.95 -1.66 -6.85
C GLY A 88 -1.98 -0.28 -6.21
N VAL A 89 -1.17 -0.01 -5.19
CA VAL A 89 -1.17 1.25 -4.43
C VAL A 89 -0.41 2.34 -5.19
N LYS A 90 -0.97 3.55 -5.25
CA LYS A 90 -0.32 4.75 -5.79
C LYS A 90 0.06 5.77 -4.72
N THR A 91 -0.59 5.78 -3.56
CA THR A 91 -0.22 6.65 -2.44
C THR A 91 -0.34 5.98 -1.08
N LEU A 92 0.55 6.37 -0.18
CA LEU A 92 0.52 6.07 1.26
C LEU A 92 0.40 7.38 2.03
N THR A 93 -0.59 7.44 2.93
CA THR A 93 -0.82 8.59 3.82
C THR A 93 -0.73 8.12 5.26
N TYR A 94 0.08 8.82 6.05
CA TYR A 94 0.07 8.67 7.51
C TYR A 94 -1.14 9.40 8.07
N VAL A 95 -1.91 8.74 8.93
CA VAL A 95 -3.05 9.34 9.62
C VAL A 95 -2.74 9.37 11.11
N ALA A 96 -2.79 10.56 11.70
CA ALA A 96 -2.51 10.80 13.11
C ALA A 96 -3.75 11.42 13.76
N ASP A 97 -4.29 10.75 14.77
CA ASP A 97 -5.47 11.20 15.54
C ASP A 97 -6.66 11.59 14.64
N GLY A 98 -6.88 10.80 13.59
CA GLY A 98 -7.95 11.00 12.59
C GLY A 98 -7.63 12.03 11.49
N VAL A 99 -6.45 12.63 11.49
CA VAL A 99 -6.03 13.64 10.50
C VAL A 99 -4.99 13.08 9.55
N ASP A 100 -5.20 13.27 8.24
CA ASP A 100 -4.20 12.96 7.22
C ASP A 100 -2.99 13.89 7.33
N LEU A 101 -1.80 13.32 7.49
CA LEU A 101 -0.56 14.07 7.41
C LEU A 101 -0.20 14.34 5.94
N THR A 102 0.32 15.54 5.69
CA THR A 102 0.72 15.98 4.34
C THR A 102 2.24 16.21 4.27
N PRO A 103 2.86 15.98 3.10
CA PRO A 103 2.29 15.38 1.90
C PRO A 103 2.10 13.86 2.03
N SER A 104 1.15 13.30 1.28
CA SER A 104 1.11 11.85 1.04
C SER A 104 2.36 11.40 0.26
N ILE A 105 2.77 10.17 0.50
CA ILE A 105 3.88 9.54 -0.20
C ILE A 105 3.37 8.94 -1.50
N THR A 106 3.99 9.29 -2.62
CA THR A 106 3.73 8.63 -3.90
C THR A 106 4.45 7.29 -3.94
N ILE A 107 3.73 6.24 -4.31
CA ILE A 107 4.23 4.86 -4.33
C ILE A 107 4.25 4.35 -5.77
N ASP A 108 5.41 3.90 -6.24
CA ASP A 108 5.54 3.00 -7.37
C ASP A 108 6.04 1.63 -6.84
N PRO A 109 5.21 0.58 -6.85
CA PRO A 109 5.62 -0.74 -6.35
C PRO A 109 6.74 -1.43 -7.14
N ASN A 110 7.14 -0.91 -8.31
CA ASN A 110 8.29 -1.39 -9.08
C ASN A 110 9.56 -0.57 -8.83
N ASN A 111 9.40 0.66 -8.35
CA ASN A 111 10.49 1.58 -8.04
C ASN A 111 10.10 2.43 -6.81
N PRO A 112 10.01 1.81 -5.62
CA PRO A 112 9.46 2.50 -4.47
C PRO A 112 10.38 3.66 -4.04
N PRO A 113 9.80 4.73 -3.48
CA PRO A 113 10.60 5.85 -2.97
C PRO A 113 11.52 5.39 -1.84
N ALA A 114 12.55 6.20 -1.56
CA ALA A 114 13.46 5.95 -0.46
C ALA A 114 12.68 5.72 0.86
N ASN A 115 13.15 4.75 1.66
CA ASN A 115 12.53 4.27 2.90
C ASN A 115 11.29 3.38 2.76
N TYR A 116 10.78 3.15 1.55
CA TYR A 116 9.64 2.28 1.33
C TYR A 116 10.05 1.10 0.46
N ALA A 117 9.53 -0.08 0.79
CA ALA A 117 9.66 -1.24 -0.06
C ALA A 117 8.35 -2.02 -0.06
N ILE A 118 7.98 -2.57 -1.21
CA ILE A 118 6.82 -3.45 -1.36
C ILE A 118 7.35 -4.78 -1.88
N ASN A 119 7.00 -5.87 -1.20
CA ASN A 119 7.46 -7.18 -1.64
C ASN A 119 6.85 -7.58 -2.99
N SER A 120 7.48 -8.52 -3.69
CA SER A 120 7.03 -8.98 -5.01
C SER A 120 5.62 -9.59 -4.99
N GLY A 121 5.20 -10.14 -3.85
CA GLY A 121 3.84 -10.66 -3.65
C GLY A 121 2.78 -9.58 -3.45
N GLY A 122 3.15 -8.33 -3.18
CA GLY A 122 2.20 -7.28 -2.83
C GLY A 122 1.45 -7.53 -1.52
N THR A 123 2.08 -8.26 -0.60
CA THR A 123 1.51 -8.67 0.69
C THR A 123 2.14 -7.97 1.88
N GLN A 124 3.26 -7.26 1.67
CA GLN A 124 3.92 -6.50 2.73
C GLN A 124 4.49 -5.18 2.18
N ILE A 125 4.29 -4.12 2.96
CA ILE A 125 5.02 -2.85 2.84
C ILE A 125 5.98 -2.77 4.02
N GLN A 126 7.26 -2.56 3.74
CA GLN A 126 8.25 -2.18 4.73
C GLN A 126 8.47 -0.68 4.64
N ILE A 127 8.44 -0.02 5.81
CA ILE A 127 8.75 1.39 5.98
C ILE A 127 9.95 1.45 6.91
N ASN A 128 11.08 1.93 6.41
CA ASN A 128 12.26 2.13 7.26
C ASN A 128 11.93 3.15 8.36
N ALA A 129 12.52 2.97 9.55
CA ALA A 129 12.27 3.85 10.69
C ALA A 129 12.44 5.35 10.34
N ALA A 130 13.44 5.68 9.52
CA ALA A 130 13.71 7.04 9.04
C ALA A 130 12.62 7.63 8.10
N GLY A 131 11.76 6.79 7.54
CA GLY A 131 10.62 7.21 6.72
C GLY A 131 9.35 7.49 7.52
N VAL A 132 9.32 7.18 8.83
CA VAL A 132 8.15 7.45 9.67
C VAL A 132 8.22 8.89 10.20
N PRO A 133 7.22 9.75 9.92
CA PRO A 133 7.27 11.15 10.31
C PRO A 133 6.99 11.35 11.80
N ASN A 134 7.65 12.34 12.43
CA ASN A 134 7.48 12.64 13.86
C ASN A 134 6.03 12.89 14.26
N GLY A 135 5.25 13.58 13.42
CA GLY A 135 3.83 13.84 13.71
C GLY A 135 2.97 12.56 13.82
N TRP A 136 3.40 11.47 13.17
CA TRP A 136 2.76 10.17 13.33
C TRP A 136 3.27 9.41 14.56
N LEU A 137 4.54 9.60 14.94
CA LEU A 137 5.17 8.98 16.13
C LEU A 137 4.69 9.56 17.47
N THR A 138 4.09 10.76 17.45
CA THR A 138 3.51 11.40 18.63
C THR A 138 2.00 11.18 18.73
N ALA A 139 1.40 10.47 17.79
CA ALA A 139 -0.04 10.26 17.74
C ALA A 139 -0.50 9.17 18.71
N THR A 140 -1.68 9.36 19.29
CA THR A 140 -2.34 8.35 20.13
C THR A 140 -3.08 7.32 19.29
N ASP A 141 -3.71 7.76 18.20
CA ASP A 141 -4.41 6.93 17.23
C ASP A 141 -3.74 7.05 15.86
N ALA A 142 -2.79 6.15 15.59
CA ALA A 142 -2.00 6.19 14.38
C ALA A 142 -2.47 5.10 13.38
N GLN A 143 -2.67 5.47 12.12
CA GLN A 143 -3.04 4.56 11.03
C GLN A 143 -2.24 4.83 9.77
N ILE A 144 -2.23 3.87 8.86
CA ILE A 144 -1.75 4.02 7.49
C ILE A 144 -2.95 3.91 6.55
N LYS A 145 -3.13 4.91 5.68
CA LYS A 145 -4.11 4.88 4.60
C LYS A 145 -3.41 4.65 3.27
N LEU A 146 -3.87 3.66 2.52
CA LEU A 146 -3.37 3.34 1.18
C LEU A 146 -4.45 3.65 0.16
N THR A 147 -4.08 4.34 -0.92
CA THR A 147 -4.98 4.59 -2.06
C THR A 147 -4.50 3.81 -3.26
N SER A 148 -5.39 3.02 -3.85
CA SER A 148 -5.12 2.26 -5.06
C SER A 148 -5.03 3.16 -6.30
N ALA A 149 -4.45 2.64 -7.37
CA ALA A 149 -4.40 3.34 -8.66
C ALA A 149 -5.80 3.65 -9.22
N ALA A 150 -6.83 2.93 -8.75
CA ALA A 150 -8.24 3.15 -9.06
C ALA A 150 -8.96 4.08 -8.06
N ASP A 151 -8.21 4.83 -7.24
CA ASP A 151 -8.73 5.80 -6.27
C ASP A 151 -9.58 5.20 -5.13
N ILE A 152 -9.37 3.90 -4.85
CA ILE A 152 -10.02 3.24 -3.72
C ILE A 152 -9.08 3.22 -2.51
N ASN A 153 -9.59 3.66 -1.37
CA ASN A 153 -8.86 3.73 -0.12
C ASN A 153 -9.04 2.46 0.72
N GLY A 154 -8.00 2.10 1.46
CA GLY A 154 -8.07 1.23 2.63
C GLY A 154 -7.25 1.85 3.77
N THR A 155 -7.75 1.75 5.00
CA THR A 155 -7.05 2.23 6.19
C THR A 155 -6.80 1.07 7.17
N THR A 156 -5.61 1.03 7.76
CA THR A 156 -5.26 0.03 8.78
C THR A 156 -6.09 0.21 10.05
N PRO A 157 -6.12 -0.80 10.95
CA PRO A 157 -6.45 -0.57 12.35
C PRO A 157 -5.54 0.50 12.99
N VAL A 158 -5.98 1.06 14.12
CA VAL A 158 -5.20 2.02 14.92
C VAL A 158 -4.12 1.31 15.73
N ILE A 159 -2.98 1.97 15.91
CA ILE A 159 -1.91 1.57 16.83
C ILE A 159 -1.42 2.78 17.63
N ALA A 160 -0.83 2.52 18.80
CA ALA A 160 -0.05 3.52 19.51
C ALA A 160 1.35 3.66 18.88
N THR A 161 1.99 4.81 19.10
CA THR A 161 3.30 5.10 18.53
C THR A 161 4.25 5.75 19.54
N GLY A 162 5.54 5.68 19.25
CA GLY A 162 6.58 6.33 20.03
C GLY A 162 7.94 6.26 19.35
N PHE A 163 8.91 6.92 19.95
CA PHE A 163 10.30 6.96 19.50
C PHE A 163 11.07 5.69 19.88
#